data_AF-A0A3B1IR98-F1
#
_entry.id   AF-A0A3B1IR98-F1
#
_cell.length_a   1.000
_cell.length_b   1.000
_cell.length_c   1.000
_cell.angle_alpha   90.00
_cell.angle_beta   90.00
_cell.angle_gamma   90.00
#
_symmetry.space_group_name_H-M   'P 1'
#
loop_
_entity.id
_entity.type
_entity.pdbx_description
1 polymer ?
#
loop_
_entity_poly.entity_id
_entity_poly.type
_entity_poly.pdbx_seq_one_letter_code
_entity_poly.pdbx_strand_id
1 'polypeptide(L)'
;MIAALLGFFFLRSIVAFEVRHFSYPLVVFLIFLLQHNPVAFIHVNHIIAFPKTVDLWTGRNGTVDPGDQCSCEAFLPGTTFPMGELVQLEQTAVQISQKLELEIIKVDMYESKLTIYMERVANLTVVIEMMEDDPDSYSELYIQEVKIQIKQVEALILELQASIQTSSAVLITIRKEITVIIVELTKLETKYDKNLVLVTRREYIKLQQKLEECERRHNEIFNPNIGSCNHGGISRLSKPIISQLNANLASGHIYGGWGKDSHPLPGSETMYWYSASTDAVVRYMSVYSDYYRLIMRQAMKTYDLYASSDWRGMGNNYIIRANTLYYQFANPFSMAKFNMTTQKAEYRVVPSASNRFSYHYAPNQILDFAADESGLWVTYATEASKGKLVLGKIDEAAFALKQVWQTSIFKPSVGNTFMVCGVLYATRSVDIHTEEIFYTYDTHTRKERYVSIPFEKFQERYMYLDYNPTDQKLYMYNNGYYVSYHVWFNQNQSNKPQVLI
;
A
#
# COMPACT_ATOMS: atom_id res chain seq x y z
N MET A 1 -15.40 -3.96 23.97
CA MET A 1 -15.54 -5.39 24.35
C MET A 1 -15.91 -6.29 23.17
N ILE A 2 -15.44 -5.98 21.94
CA ILE A 2 -15.50 -6.87 20.76
C ILE A 2 -14.12 -6.94 20.06
N ALA A 3 -13.13 -6.20 20.55
CA ALA A 3 -11.72 -6.32 20.12
C ALA A 3 -10.90 -7.34 20.94
N ALA A 4 -11.56 -8.15 21.79
CA ALA A 4 -10.89 -9.05 22.76
C ALA A 4 -11.05 -10.56 22.44
N LEU A 5 -11.58 -10.92 21.27
CA LEU A 5 -11.84 -12.33 20.90
C LEU A 5 -10.98 -12.87 19.76
N LEU A 6 -10.06 -12.09 19.20
CA LEU A 6 -9.21 -12.51 18.07
C LEU A 6 -7.71 -12.61 18.39
N GLY A 7 -7.34 -12.61 19.66
CA GLY A 7 -5.95 -12.57 20.08
C GLY A 7 -5.60 -13.56 21.17
N PHE A 8 -5.83 -14.86 20.99
CA PHE A 8 -5.21 -15.89 21.84
C PHE A 8 -5.25 -17.25 21.15
N PHE A 9 -4.23 -17.59 20.36
CA PHE A 9 -3.55 -18.89 20.45
C PHE A 9 -2.13 -18.76 19.90
N PHE A 10 -1.19 -18.74 20.83
CA PHE A 10 0.26 -18.61 20.71
C PHE A 10 0.91 -19.87 20.11
N LEU A 11 1.80 -19.68 19.13
CA LEU A 11 3.26 -19.96 19.16
C LEU A 11 3.83 -21.23 19.86
N ARG A 12 4.84 -21.81 19.16
CA ARG A 12 5.95 -22.75 19.54
C ARG A 12 5.80 -24.15 18.90
N SER A 13 6.78 -24.80 18.25
CA SER A 13 8.26 -24.77 18.20
C SER A 13 8.74 -25.63 17.00
N ILE A 14 9.71 -25.23 16.14
CA ILE A 14 11.19 -25.45 16.14
C ILE A 14 11.69 -26.77 15.45
N VAL A 15 12.41 -26.56 14.32
CA VAL A 15 13.67 -27.19 13.82
C VAL A 15 13.71 -28.48 12.95
N ALA A 16 14.25 -28.28 11.74
CA ALA A 16 15.17 -29.04 10.86
C ALA A 16 14.91 -30.52 10.48
N PHE A 17 14.94 -30.81 9.16
CA PHE A 17 16.09 -31.48 8.54
C PHE A 17 16.08 -31.43 6.99
N GLU A 18 17.31 -31.46 6.45
CA GLU A 18 17.85 -31.59 5.08
C GLU A 18 17.26 -32.70 4.18
N VAL A 19 17.47 -32.86 2.85
CA VAL A 19 18.12 -32.20 1.69
C VAL A 19 17.86 -33.13 0.46
N ARG A 20 18.06 -32.60 -0.77
CA ARG A 20 18.37 -33.26 -2.09
C ARG A 20 17.18 -33.81 -2.92
N HIS A 21 16.82 -33.15 -4.02
CA HIS A 21 17.39 -33.19 -5.40
C HIS A 21 16.69 -34.24 -6.29
N PHE A 22 15.98 -33.80 -7.34
CA PHE A 22 16.32 -34.14 -8.73
C PHE A 22 15.57 -33.26 -9.77
N SER A 23 16.23 -33.12 -10.92
CA SER A 23 16.24 -32.07 -11.93
C SER A 23 15.00 -31.83 -12.81
N TYR A 24 14.73 -30.52 -13.00
CA TYR A 24 14.08 -29.87 -14.14
C TYR A 24 14.88 -30.14 -15.45
N PRO A 25 14.32 -30.83 -16.47
CA PRO A 25 14.00 -30.09 -17.71
C PRO A 25 12.77 -30.59 -18.50
N LEU A 26 12.05 -31.63 -18.05
CA LEU A 26 10.86 -32.16 -18.76
C LEU A 26 9.56 -31.38 -18.46
N VAL A 27 9.56 -30.56 -17.40
CA VAL A 27 8.39 -29.78 -16.95
C VAL A 27 8.19 -28.50 -17.79
N VAL A 28 9.27 -27.95 -18.36
CA VAL A 28 9.22 -26.69 -19.11
C VAL A 28 8.60 -26.86 -20.51
N PHE A 29 8.68 -28.07 -21.09
CA PHE A 29 8.10 -28.34 -22.41
C PHE A 29 6.58 -28.61 -22.37
N LEU A 30 6.06 -29.07 -21.22
CA LEU A 30 4.63 -29.34 -21.03
C LEU A 30 3.82 -28.10 -20.63
N ILE A 31 4.45 -27.11 -19.98
CA ILE A 31 3.77 -25.86 -19.59
C ILE A 31 3.50 -24.96 -20.81
N PHE A 32 4.32 -25.04 -21.86
CA PHE A 32 4.17 -24.20 -23.06
C PHE A 32 2.94 -24.58 -23.92
N LEU A 33 2.43 -25.81 -23.82
CA LEU A 33 1.26 -26.27 -24.58
C LEU A 33 -0.08 -26.00 -23.88
N LEU A 34 -0.08 -25.68 -22.58
CA LEU A 34 -1.31 -25.54 -21.79
C LEU A 34 -1.86 -24.11 -21.72
N GLN A 35 -1.14 -23.11 -22.24
CA GLN A 35 -1.53 -21.71 -22.04
C GLN A 35 -2.25 -21.04 -23.22
N HIS A 36 -2.42 -21.66 -24.40
CA HIS A 36 -2.82 -20.92 -25.62
C HIS A 36 -4.01 -21.46 -26.45
N ASN A 37 -4.89 -22.34 -25.96
CA ASN A 37 -6.17 -22.60 -26.66
C ASN A 37 -7.25 -23.21 -25.74
N PRO A 38 -8.30 -22.48 -25.35
CA PRO A 38 -9.55 -23.07 -24.92
C PRO A 38 -10.37 -23.39 -26.19
N VAL A 39 -11.09 -24.52 -26.20
CA VAL A 39 -11.91 -25.03 -27.32
C VAL A 39 -11.16 -25.88 -28.36
N ALA A 40 -10.73 -27.06 -27.96
CA ALA A 40 -10.73 -28.27 -28.80
C ALA A 40 -10.46 -29.50 -27.93
N PHE A 41 -11.42 -30.41 -27.83
CA PHE A 41 -11.26 -31.88 -27.79
C PHE A 41 -12.52 -32.52 -27.17
N ILE A 42 -13.59 -32.53 -27.96
CA ILE A 42 -14.49 -33.68 -28.05
C ILE A 42 -13.84 -34.60 -29.09
N HIS A 43 -13.75 -35.90 -28.79
CA HIS A 43 -13.12 -36.99 -29.54
C HIS A 43 -11.58 -37.12 -29.50
N VAL A 44 -11.07 -37.87 -28.51
CA VAL A 44 -10.14 -38.99 -28.78
C VAL A 44 -10.48 -40.14 -27.83
N ASN A 45 -10.96 -41.24 -28.40
CA ASN A 45 -11.12 -42.53 -27.74
C ASN A 45 -9.76 -43.21 -27.51
N HIS A 46 -9.70 -44.05 -26.48
CA HIS A 46 -8.74 -45.14 -26.26
C HIS A 46 -7.24 -44.80 -26.12
N ILE A 47 -6.78 -44.64 -24.86
CA ILE A 47 -5.57 -45.33 -24.36
C ILE A 47 -5.80 -45.66 -22.87
N ILE A 48 -6.17 -46.91 -22.59
CA ILE A 48 -6.07 -47.49 -21.25
C ILE A 48 -4.61 -47.89 -21.08
N ALA A 49 -3.85 -47.13 -20.28
CA ALA A 49 -2.53 -47.53 -19.86
C ALA A 49 -2.68 -48.61 -18.77
N PHE A 50 -2.39 -49.87 -19.13
CA PHE A 50 -2.20 -50.93 -18.14
C PHE A 50 -0.97 -50.62 -17.27
N PRO A 51 -1.02 -50.83 -15.94
CA PRO A 51 0.19 -50.88 -15.14
C PRO A 51 1.03 -52.09 -15.57
N LYS A 52 2.34 -51.88 -15.72
CA LYS A 52 3.30 -52.97 -15.90
C LYS A 52 3.31 -53.86 -14.65
N THR A 53 3.10 -55.15 -14.89
CA THR A 53 3.46 -56.33 -14.08
C THR A 53 3.06 -56.33 -12.61
N VAL A 54 1.85 -56.83 -12.34
CA VAL A 54 1.51 -57.47 -11.06
C VAL A 54 1.84 -58.96 -11.23
N ASP A 55 3.04 -59.36 -10.81
CA ASP A 55 3.34 -60.78 -10.55
C ASP A 55 2.75 -61.14 -9.19
N LEU A 56 1.55 -61.73 -9.18
CA LEU A 56 1.15 -62.69 -8.14
C LEU A 56 -0.08 -63.48 -8.62
N TRP A 57 0.12 -64.30 -9.67
CA TRP A 57 -0.79 -65.39 -9.97
C TRP A 57 -0.50 -66.53 -8.97
N THR A 58 -1.30 -66.65 -7.92
CA THR A 58 -1.32 -67.87 -7.11
C THR A 58 -2.07 -68.93 -7.90
N GLY A 59 -1.32 -69.81 -8.55
CA GLY A 59 -1.86 -70.94 -9.30
C GLY A 59 -2.73 -71.82 -8.40
N ARG A 60 -4.00 -71.98 -8.78
CA ARG A 60 -4.84 -73.07 -8.29
C ARG A 60 -5.12 -74.03 -9.44
N ASN A 61 -4.95 -75.32 -9.16
CA ASN A 61 -5.10 -76.45 -10.09
C ASN A 61 -6.36 -76.33 -10.95
N GLY A 62 -6.18 -76.14 -12.26
CA GLY A 62 -7.24 -76.35 -13.25
C GLY A 62 -7.32 -77.82 -13.62
N THR A 63 -8.44 -78.47 -13.33
CA THR A 63 -8.82 -79.75 -13.91
C THR A 63 -9.25 -79.52 -15.37
N VAL A 64 -8.63 -80.26 -16.30
CA VAL A 64 -8.95 -80.22 -17.72
C VAL A 64 -10.15 -81.15 -17.97
N ASP A 65 -11.29 -80.57 -18.35
CA ASP A 65 -12.39 -81.33 -18.95
C ASP A 65 -12.11 -81.50 -20.46
N PRO A 66 -12.45 -82.64 -21.09
CA PRO A 66 -12.08 -82.93 -22.47
C PRO A 66 -13.05 -82.28 -23.45
N GLY A 67 -12.81 -81.01 -23.74
CA GLY A 67 -13.51 -80.26 -24.77
C GLY A 67 -12.93 -78.86 -24.88
N ASP A 68 -11.93 -78.70 -25.76
CA ASP A 68 -11.20 -77.52 -26.28
C ASP A 68 -11.76 -76.10 -26.04
N GLN A 69 -12.15 -75.75 -24.82
CA GLN A 69 -12.47 -74.38 -24.43
C GLN A 69 -11.83 -74.07 -23.08
N CYS A 70 -10.65 -73.46 -23.13
CA CYS A 70 -10.06 -72.84 -21.95
C CYS A 70 -10.92 -71.64 -21.53
N SER A 71 -11.72 -71.80 -20.48
CA SER A 71 -12.37 -70.70 -19.78
C SER A 71 -11.44 -70.18 -18.68
N CYS A 72 -11.04 -68.92 -18.76
CA CYS A 72 -10.36 -68.21 -17.69
C CYS A 72 -11.33 -67.22 -17.04
N GLU A 73 -11.80 -67.53 -15.82
CA GLU A 73 -12.45 -66.54 -14.97
C GLU A 73 -11.38 -65.66 -14.32
N ALA A 74 -11.21 -64.44 -14.86
CA ALA A 74 -10.36 -63.42 -14.24
C ALA A 74 -11.14 -62.73 -13.12
N PHE A 75 -10.78 -63.03 -11.87
CA PHE A 75 -11.28 -62.29 -10.72
C PHE A 75 -10.50 -60.98 -10.60
N LEU A 76 -11.12 -59.83 -10.93
CA LEU A 76 -10.57 -58.51 -10.64
C LEU A 76 -10.84 -58.18 -9.17
N PRO A 77 -9.86 -58.30 -8.24
CA PRO A 77 -10.08 -57.94 -6.85
C PRO A 77 -9.80 -56.44 -6.73
N GLY A 78 -10.84 -55.62 -6.85
CA GLY A 78 -10.65 -54.18 -6.69
C GLY A 78 -11.96 -53.43 -6.81
N THR A 79 -12.39 -52.82 -5.71
CA THR A 79 -13.52 -51.90 -5.67
C THR A 79 -13.44 -50.88 -6.80
N THR A 80 -14.31 -51.00 -7.79
CA THR A 80 -14.46 -50.04 -8.88
C THR A 80 -14.68 -48.66 -8.27
N PHE A 81 -13.91 -47.66 -8.70
CA PHE A 81 -14.07 -46.29 -8.19
C PHE A 81 -15.52 -45.82 -8.44
N PRO A 82 -16.22 -45.26 -7.43
CA PRO A 82 -17.64 -44.94 -7.54
C PRO A 82 -17.82 -43.63 -8.33
N MET A 83 -17.64 -43.71 -9.64
CA MET A 83 -17.71 -42.56 -10.55
C MET A 83 -19.08 -41.86 -10.45
N GLY A 84 -20.17 -42.61 -10.29
CA GLY A 84 -21.51 -42.05 -10.12
C GLY A 84 -21.66 -41.20 -8.85
N GLU A 85 -21.09 -41.64 -7.72
CA GLU A 85 -21.10 -40.86 -6.47
C GLU A 85 -20.30 -39.57 -6.62
N LEU A 86 -19.15 -39.63 -7.31
CA LEU A 86 -18.33 -38.44 -7.55
C LEU A 86 -19.04 -37.42 -8.44
N VAL A 87 -19.69 -37.87 -9.52
CA VAL A 87 -20.45 -36.99 -10.43
C VAL A 87 -21.61 -36.32 -9.68
N GLN A 88 -22.29 -37.06 -8.80
CA GLN A 88 -23.38 -36.49 -7.99
C GLN A 88 -22.86 -35.46 -6.97
N LEU A 89 -21.72 -35.72 -6.34
CA LEU A 89 -21.06 -34.77 -5.45
C LEU A 89 -20.62 -33.51 -6.20
N GLU A 90 -20.07 -33.65 -7.40
CA GLU A 90 -19.68 -32.53 -8.25
C GLU A 90 -20.89 -31.65 -8.62
N GLN A 91 -21.98 -32.26 -9.08
CA GLN A 91 -23.23 -31.54 -9.38
C GLN A 91 -23.75 -30.78 -8.15
N THR A 92 -23.73 -31.41 -6.97
CA THR A 92 -24.15 -30.78 -5.72
C THR A 92 -23.22 -29.62 -5.35
N ALA A 93 -21.91 -29.77 -5.52
CA ALA A 93 -20.93 -28.72 -5.26
C ALA A 93 -21.13 -27.51 -6.18
N VAL A 94 -21.42 -27.74 -7.48
CA VAL A 94 -21.73 -26.66 -8.44
C VAL A 94 -22.99 -25.91 -8.02
N GLN A 95 -24.05 -26.61 -7.62
CA GLN A 95 -25.28 -25.96 -7.14
C GLN A 95 -25.03 -25.12 -5.88
N ILE A 96 -24.23 -25.62 -4.94
CA ILE A 96 -23.84 -24.87 -3.74
C ILE A 96 -23.04 -23.63 -4.11
N SER A 97 -22.08 -23.74 -5.04
CA SER A 97 -21.27 -22.62 -5.51
C SER A 97 -22.17 -21.50 -6.07
N GLN A 98 -23.14 -21.85 -6.92
CA GLN A 98 -24.09 -20.87 -7.48
C GLN A 98 -24.95 -20.22 -6.40
N LYS A 99 -25.46 -20.98 -5.42
CA LYS A 99 -26.21 -20.41 -4.28
C LYS A 99 -25.33 -19.45 -3.47
N LEU A 100 -24.07 -19.80 -3.24
CA LEU A 100 -23.13 -18.99 -2.47
C LEU A 100 -22.78 -17.69 -3.21
N GLU A 101 -22.53 -17.74 -4.51
CA GLU A 101 -22.29 -16.53 -5.33
C GLU A 101 -23.47 -15.57 -5.29
N LEU A 102 -24.71 -16.09 -5.36
CA LEU A 102 -25.91 -15.26 -5.23
C LEU A 102 -26.02 -14.59 -3.85
N GLU A 103 -25.64 -15.28 -2.77
CA GLU A 103 -25.62 -14.68 -1.43
C GLU A 103 -24.49 -13.65 -1.25
N ILE A 104 -23.32 -13.86 -1.88
CA ILE A 104 -22.23 -12.87 -1.89
C ILE A 104 -22.70 -11.56 -2.53
N ILE A 105 -23.35 -11.64 -3.69
CA ILE A 105 -23.89 -10.45 -4.39
C ILE A 105 -24.90 -9.71 -3.49
N LYS A 106 -25.75 -10.44 -2.75
CA LYS A 106 -26.70 -9.82 -1.80
C LYS A 106 -25.98 -9.12 -0.65
N VAL A 107 -24.90 -9.71 -0.13
CA VAL A 107 -24.10 -9.09 0.94
C VAL A 107 -23.47 -7.77 0.48
N ASP A 108 -22.92 -7.73 -0.74
CA ASP A 108 -22.39 -6.48 -1.33
C ASP A 108 -23.49 -5.41 -1.48
N MET A 109 -24.70 -5.83 -1.87
CA MET A 109 -25.86 -4.94 -1.92
C MET A 109 -26.28 -4.44 -0.53
N TYR A 110 -26.20 -5.28 0.51
CA TYR A 110 -26.51 -4.88 1.88
C TYR A 110 -25.49 -3.88 2.41
N GLU A 111 -24.20 -4.08 2.15
CA GLU A 111 -23.13 -3.14 2.51
C GLU A 111 -23.37 -1.78 1.85
N SER A 112 -23.68 -1.75 0.55
CA SER A 112 -24.00 -0.52 -0.17
C SER A 112 -25.20 0.21 0.42
N LYS A 113 -26.30 -0.51 0.72
CA LYS A 113 -27.49 0.06 1.37
C LYS A 113 -27.17 0.59 2.76
N LEU A 114 -26.36 -0.13 3.54
CA LEU A 114 -25.98 0.26 4.88
C LEU A 114 -25.21 1.60 4.87
N THR A 115 -24.27 1.77 3.95
CA THR A 115 -23.53 3.04 3.78
C THR A 115 -24.48 4.20 3.49
N ILE A 116 -25.42 4.02 2.55
CA ILE A 116 -26.43 5.05 2.22
C ILE A 116 -27.29 5.40 3.45
N TYR A 117 -27.67 4.39 4.24
CA TYR A 117 -28.48 4.62 5.44
C TYR A 117 -27.67 5.34 6.52
N MET A 118 -26.39 5.01 6.72
CA MET A 118 -25.51 5.72 7.64
C MET A 118 -25.35 7.20 7.28
N GLU A 119 -25.19 7.51 5.98
CA GLU A 119 -25.12 8.90 5.52
C GLU A 119 -26.44 9.66 5.78
N ARG A 120 -27.59 9.03 5.53
CA ARG A 120 -28.90 9.64 5.83
C ARG A 120 -29.09 9.89 7.32
N VAL A 121 -28.69 8.95 8.18
CA VAL A 121 -28.73 9.11 9.63
C VAL A 121 -27.82 10.26 10.04
N ALA A 122 -26.57 10.31 9.56
CA ALA A 122 -25.64 11.39 9.90
C ALA A 122 -26.16 12.77 9.48
N ASN A 123 -26.74 12.89 8.28
CA ASN A 123 -27.32 14.14 7.81
C ASN A 123 -28.54 14.56 8.67
N LEU A 124 -29.43 13.62 8.99
CA LEU A 124 -30.55 13.87 9.90
C LEU A 124 -30.07 14.28 11.30
N THR A 125 -28.98 13.68 11.82
CA THR A 125 -28.40 14.08 13.11
C THR A 125 -27.94 15.53 13.10
N VAL A 126 -27.23 15.96 12.04
CA VAL A 126 -26.81 17.37 11.91
C VAL A 126 -28.01 18.31 11.87
N VAL A 127 -29.07 17.95 11.12
CA VAL A 127 -30.31 18.75 11.07
C VAL A 127 -30.96 18.82 12.46
N ILE A 128 -31.01 17.72 13.21
CA ILE A 128 -31.56 17.71 14.58
C ILE A 128 -30.73 18.59 15.51
N GLU A 129 -29.39 18.50 15.46
CA GLU A 129 -28.50 19.35 16.27
C GLU A 129 -28.73 20.85 15.98
N MET A 130 -28.84 21.22 14.70
CA MET A 130 -29.16 22.59 14.30
C MET A 130 -30.54 23.05 14.76
N MET A 131 -31.51 22.14 14.87
CA MET A 131 -32.86 22.42 15.37
C MET A 131 -32.92 22.51 16.90
N GLU A 132 -32.07 21.77 17.61
CA GLU A 132 -31.94 21.86 19.07
C GLU A 132 -31.25 23.16 19.50
N ASP A 133 -30.30 23.66 18.70
CA ASP A 133 -29.57 24.91 18.95
C ASP A 133 -30.43 26.17 18.74
N ASP A 134 -31.34 26.17 17.74
CA ASP A 134 -32.22 27.31 17.43
C ASP A 134 -33.67 26.85 17.09
N PRO A 135 -34.46 26.45 18.09
CA PRO A 135 -35.78 25.85 17.87
C PRO A 135 -36.82 26.83 17.30
N ASP A 136 -36.65 28.14 17.53
CA ASP A 136 -37.60 29.17 17.08
C ASP A 136 -37.48 29.48 15.57
N SER A 137 -36.37 29.07 14.94
CA SER A 137 -36.11 29.30 13.52
C SER A 137 -36.83 28.33 12.58
N TYR A 138 -37.42 27.24 13.10
CA TYR A 138 -38.03 26.17 12.30
C TYR A 138 -39.55 26.11 12.44
N SER A 139 -40.25 26.01 11.30
CA SER A 139 -41.71 25.85 11.29
C SER A 139 -42.15 24.46 11.77
N GLU A 140 -43.34 24.37 12.38
CA GLU A 140 -43.93 23.08 12.80
C GLU A 140 -44.03 22.08 11.63
N LEU A 141 -44.32 22.55 10.41
CA LEU A 141 -44.40 21.72 9.21
C LEU A 141 -43.04 21.08 8.87
N TYR A 142 -41.95 21.82 9.01
CA TYR A 142 -40.59 21.33 8.79
C TYR A 142 -40.19 20.28 9.84
N ILE A 143 -40.57 20.49 11.11
CA ILE A 143 -40.36 19.50 12.18
C ILE A 143 -41.11 18.19 11.87
N GLN A 144 -42.34 18.28 11.36
CA GLN A 144 -43.10 17.09 10.96
C GLN A 144 -42.45 16.38 9.77
N GLU A 145 -41.89 17.12 8.81
CA GLU A 145 -41.16 16.55 7.69
C GLU A 145 -39.93 15.74 8.15
N VAL A 146 -39.10 16.31 9.03
CA VAL A 146 -37.93 15.61 9.60
C VAL A 146 -38.36 14.35 10.36
N LYS A 147 -39.43 14.40 11.15
CA LYS A 147 -39.99 13.21 11.83
C LYS A 147 -40.43 12.12 10.84
N ILE A 148 -41.02 12.49 9.70
CA ILE A 148 -41.38 11.54 8.65
C ILE A 148 -40.12 10.90 8.05
N GLN A 149 -39.09 11.69 7.77
CA GLN A 149 -37.82 11.20 7.22
C GLN A 149 -37.14 10.21 8.18
N ILE A 150 -37.13 10.48 9.49
CA ILE A 150 -36.61 9.56 10.51
C ILE A 150 -37.37 8.23 10.46
N LYS A 151 -38.71 8.26 10.46
CA LYS A 151 -39.53 7.04 10.38
C LYS A 151 -39.31 6.26 9.09
N GLN A 152 -39.07 6.94 7.97
CA GLN A 152 -38.73 6.29 6.71
C GLN A 152 -37.38 5.56 6.79
N VAL A 153 -36.35 6.20 7.36
CA VAL A 153 -35.04 5.58 7.54
C VAL A 153 -35.13 4.39 8.50
N GLU A 154 -35.87 4.51 9.60
CA GLU A 154 -36.12 3.41 10.55
C GLU A 154 -36.77 2.20 9.87
N ALA A 155 -37.80 2.41 9.04
CA ALA A 155 -38.45 1.35 8.28
C ALA A 155 -37.49 0.65 7.30
N LEU A 156 -36.65 1.42 6.61
CA LEU A 156 -35.64 0.88 5.69
C LEU A 156 -34.56 0.04 6.40
N ILE A 157 -34.16 0.44 7.61
CA ILE A 157 -33.22 -0.32 8.44
C ILE A 157 -33.84 -1.65 8.87
N LEU A 158 -35.11 -1.65 9.30
CA LEU A 158 -35.82 -2.87 9.69
C LEU A 158 -35.98 -3.85 8.52
N GLU A 159 -36.27 -3.34 7.32
CA GLU A 159 -36.34 -4.15 6.09
C GLU A 159 -34.98 -4.78 5.75
N LEU A 160 -33.90 -3.99 5.84
CA LEU A 160 -32.54 -4.48 5.60
C LEU A 160 -32.16 -5.56 6.62
N GLN A 161 -32.49 -5.35 7.89
CA GLN A 161 -32.24 -6.32 8.96
C GLN A 161 -32.97 -7.65 8.70
N ALA A 162 -34.24 -7.61 8.27
CA ALA A 162 -35.00 -8.80 7.89
C ALA A 162 -34.40 -9.52 6.67
N SER A 163 -33.90 -8.76 5.69
CA SER A 163 -33.21 -9.30 4.51
C SER A 163 -31.91 -10.01 4.90
N ILE A 164 -31.11 -9.41 5.78
CA ILE A 164 -29.87 -10.00 6.32
C ILE A 164 -30.17 -11.29 7.09
N GLN A 165 -31.23 -11.32 7.91
CA GLN A 165 -31.62 -12.52 8.64
C GLN A 165 -31.99 -13.68 7.68
N THR A 166 -32.68 -13.35 6.59
CA THR A 166 -33.03 -14.33 5.55
C THR A 166 -31.78 -14.90 4.89
N SER A 167 -30.84 -14.05 4.45
CA SER A 167 -29.55 -14.48 3.89
C SER A 167 -28.70 -15.29 4.88
N SER A 168 -28.71 -14.92 6.16
CA SER A 168 -28.01 -15.65 7.22
C SER A 168 -28.50 -17.10 7.36
N ALA A 169 -29.83 -17.32 7.32
CA ALA A 169 -30.41 -18.66 7.35
C ALA A 169 -30.00 -19.51 6.13
N VAL A 170 -29.89 -18.88 4.95
CA VAL A 170 -29.39 -19.54 3.73
C VAL A 170 -27.92 -19.92 3.87
N LEU A 171 -27.06 -19.02 4.35
CA LEU A 171 -25.62 -19.29 4.57
C LEU A 171 -25.40 -20.41 5.59
N ILE A 172 -26.20 -20.48 6.66
CA ILE A 172 -26.17 -21.59 7.61
C ILE A 172 -26.50 -22.92 6.92
N THR A 173 -27.46 -22.92 6.00
CA THR A 173 -27.85 -24.11 5.23
C THR A 173 -26.74 -24.53 4.28
N ILE A 174 -26.17 -23.59 3.52
CA ILE A 174 -25.01 -23.81 2.64
C ILE A 174 -23.84 -24.40 3.43
N ARG A 175 -23.53 -23.86 4.62
CA ARG A 175 -22.46 -24.40 5.47
C ARG A 175 -22.68 -25.85 5.86
N LYS A 176 -23.92 -26.24 6.15
CA LYS A 176 -24.28 -27.65 6.44
C LYS A 176 -24.08 -28.53 5.20
N GLU A 177 -24.56 -28.09 4.02
CA GLU A 177 -24.37 -28.81 2.75
C GLU A 177 -22.88 -29.01 2.42
N ILE A 178 -22.05 -27.98 2.59
CA ILE A 178 -20.59 -28.05 2.42
C ILE A 178 -19.96 -29.06 3.38
N THR A 179 -20.38 -29.06 4.65
CA THR A 179 -19.83 -29.98 5.65
C THR A 179 -20.12 -31.43 5.26
N VAL A 180 -21.33 -31.72 4.74
CA VAL A 180 -21.68 -33.06 4.24
C VAL A 180 -20.80 -33.45 3.05
N ILE A 181 -20.61 -32.56 2.08
CA ILE A 181 -19.73 -32.82 0.93
C ILE A 181 -18.29 -33.09 1.37
N ILE A 182 -17.76 -32.32 2.32
CA ILE A 182 -16.41 -32.53 2.85
C ILE A 182 -16.27 -33.92 3.46
N VAL A 183 -17.27 -34.37 4.25
CA VAL A 183 -17.24 -35.70 4.87
C VAL A 183 -17.22 -36.81 3.81
N GLU A 184 -18.08 -36.74 2.79
CA GLU A 184 -18.09 -37.74 1.71
C GLU A 184 -16.82 -37.69 0.85
N LEU A 185 -16.31 -36.50 0.50
CA LEU A 185 -15.03 -36.36 -0.19
C LEU A 185 -13.87 -36.96 0.60
N THR A 186 -13.85 -36.74 1.92
CA THR A 186 -12.81 -37.30 2.80
C THR A 186 -12.88 -38.82 2.84
N LYS A 187 -14.10 -39.39 2.86
CA LYS A 187 -14.31 -40.84 2.80
C LYS A 187 -13.88 -41.44 1.46
N LEU A 188 -14.16 -40.76 0.34
CA LEU A 188 -13.69 -41.17 -0.98
C LEU A 188 -12.17 -41.09 -1.08
N GLU A 189 -11.56 -40.00 -0.60
CA GLU A 189 -10.11 -39.80 -0.58
C GLU A 189 -9.41 -40.88 0.25
N THR A 190 -9.84 -41.10 1.49
CA THR A 190 -9.23 -42.12 2.38
C THR A 190 -9.35 -43.55 1.86
N LYS A 191 -10.44 -43.86 1.14
CA LYS A 191 -10.67 -45.20 0.59
C LYS A 191 -9.96 -45.46 -0.74
N TYR A 192 -9.89 -44.46 -1.62
CA TYR A 192 -9.45 -44.64 -3.01
C TYR A 192 -8.12 -43.95 -3.36
N ASP A 193 -7.70 -42.89 -2.65
CA ASP A 193 -6.39 -42.23 -2.88
C ASP A 193 -5.24 -42.96 -2.16
N LYS A 194 -5.05 -44.24 -2.49
CA LYS A 194 -4.00 -45.09 -1.87
C LYS A 194 -2.57 -44.56 -2.09
N ASN A 195 -2.37 -43.76 -3.14
CA ASN A 195 -1.08 -43.19 -3.52
C ASN A 195 -0.88 -41.76 -2.99
N LEU A 196 -1.79 -41.24 -2.16
CA LEU A 196 -1.71 -39.93 -1.51
C LEU A 196 -1.51 -38.75 -2.48
N VAL A 197 -2.04 -38.88 -3.70
CA VAL A 197 -1.87 -37.89 -4.78
C VAL A 197 -2.58 -36.58 -4.42
N LEU A 198 -3.76 -36.65 -3.82
CA LEU A 198 -4.56 -35.47 -3.46
C LEU A 198 -3.95 -34.72 -2.28
N VAL A 199 -3.48 -35.45 -1.26
CA VAL A 199 -2.76 -34.86 -0.12
C VAL A 199 -1.48 -34.15 -0.60
N THR A 200 -0.70 -34.79 -1.48
CA THR A 200 0.54 -34.20 -2.03
C THR A 200 0.25 -32.92 -2.83
N ARG A 201 -0.82 -32.91 -3.65
CA ARG A 201 -1.24 -31.70 -4.39
C ARG A 201 -1.64 -30.55 -3.45
N ARG A 202 -2.36 -30.83 -2.35
CA ARG A 202 -2.73 -29.81 -1.36
C ARG A 202 -1.49 -29.21 -0.68
N GLU A 203 -0.53 -30.05 -0.29
CA GLU A 203 0.73 -29.56 0.29
C GLU A 203 1.55 -28.74 -0.70
N TYR A 204 1.58 -29.12 -1.98
CA TYR A 204 2.22 -28.32 -3.03
C TYR A 204 1.58 -26.94 -3.17
N ILE A 205 0.24 -26.84 -3.18
CA ILE A 205 -0.47 -25.55 -3.24
C ILE A 205 -0.16 -24.69 -2.00
N LYS A 206 -0.16 -25.27 -0.80
CA LYS A 206 0.23 -24.56 0.43
C LYS A 206 1.67 -24.04 0.36
N LEU A 207 2.59 -24.85 -0.16
CA LEU A 207 3.99 -24.46 -0.38
C LEU A 207 4.11 -23.32 -1.39
N GLN A 208 3.36 -23.38 -2.50
CA GLN A 208 3.34 -22.34 -3.51
C GLN A 208 2.80 -21.02 -2.96
N GLN A 209 1.70 -21.03 -2.20
CA GLN A 209 1.18 -19.83 -1.53
C GLN A 209 2.18 -19.25 -0.53
N LYS A 210 2.84 -20.11 0.26
CA LYS A 210 3.90 -19.67 1.19
C LYS A 210 5.10 -19.09 0.46
N LEU A 211 5.45 -19.63 -0.71
CA LEU A 211 6.52 -19.11 -1.56
C LEU A 211 6.14 -17.73 -2.10
N GLU A 212 4.94 -17.57 -2.66
CA GLU A 212 4.43 -16.27 -3.13
C GLU A 212 4.42 -15.22 -2.00
N GLU A 213 3.98 -15.60 -0.79
CA GLU A 213 4.01 -14.72 0.38
C GLU A 213 5.45 -14.40 0.83
N CYS A 214 6.37 -15.36 0.73
CA CYS A 214 7.79 -15.18 1.01
C CYS A 214 8.43 -14.23 0.00
N GLU A 215 8.18 -14.42 -1.29
CA GLU A 215 8.66 -13.56 -2.37
C GLU A 215 8.09 -12.14 -2.26
N ARG A 216 6.80 -12.01 -1.91
CA ARG A 216 6.18 -10.70 -1.61
C ARG A 216 6.89 -10.00 -0.46
N ARG A 217 7.10 -10.70 0.66
CA ARG A 217 7.83 -10.15 1.82
C ARG A 217 9.29 -9.86 1.51
N HIS A 218 9.95 -10.69 0.70
CA HIS A 218 11.32 -10.48 0.25
C HIS A 218 11.44 -9.22 -0.63
N ASN A 219 10.50 -9.02 -1.55
CA ASN A 219 10.39 -7.80 -2.37
C ASN A 219 10.02 -6.54 -1.55
N GLU A 220 9.57 -6.71 -0.30
CA GLU A 220 9.34 -5.65 0.68
C GLU A 220 10.54 -5.41 1.61
N ILE A 221 11.59 -6.26 1.60
CA ILE A 221 12.83 -6.01 2.34
C ILE A 221 13.53 -4.81 1.69
N PHE A 222 13.29 -3.65 2.28
CA PHE A 222 13.89 -2.39 1.88
C PHE A 222 15.29 -2.31 2.47
N ASN A 223 16.29 -2.62 1.64
CA ASN A 223 17.70 -2.43 1.97
C ASN A 223 18.32 -1.42 0.98
N PRO A 224 18.05 -0.12 1.15
CA PRO A 224 18.60 0.92 0.29
C PRO A 224 20.13 0.92 0.37
N ASN A 225 20.78 1.16 -0.76
CA ASN A 225 22.22 1.43 -0.76
C ASN A 225 22.43 2.90 -0.40
N ILE A 226 22.29 3.19 0.91
CA ILE A 226 22.26 4.54 1.46
C ILE A 226 23.45 5.36 0.96
N GLY A 227 23.16 6.54 0.41
CA GLY A 227 24.17 7.47 -0.11
C GLY A 227 24.77 7.10 -1.48
N SER A 228 24.36 5.98 -2.08
CA SER A 228 24.81 5.61 -3.44
C SER A 228 23.91 6.22 -4.50
N CYS A 229 24.52 6.98 -5.42
CA CYS A 229 23.86 7.51 -6.62
C CYS A 229 24.09 6.66 -7.88
N ASN A 230 24.57 5.42 -7.73
CA ASN A 230 24.84 4.53 -8.86
C ASN A 230 23.58 3.76 -9.29
N HIS A 231 22.56 4.50 -9.72
CA HIS A 231 21.28 3.96 -10.15
C HIS A 231 20.65 4.77 -11.28
N GLY A 232 19.75 4.15 -12.05
CA GLY A 232 19.07 4.75 -13.20
C GLY A 232 17.84 5.59 -12.84
N GLY A 233 17.87 6.29 -11.70
CA GLY A 233 16.71 7.00 -11.13
C GLY A 233 15.69 6.11 -10.41
N ILE A 234 14.61 6.72 -9.94
CA ILE A 234 13.52 6.03 -9.21
C ILE A 234 12.78 5.07 -10.13
N SER A 235 12.51 3.87 -9.63
CA SER A 235 11.75 2.83 -10.34
C SER A 235 10.33 2.70 -9.82
N ARG A 236 10.15 2.70 -8.50
CA ARG A 236 8.84 2.62 -7.83
C ARG A 236 8.91 3.15 -6.40
N LEU A 237 7.75 3.53 -5.87
CA LEU A 237 7.53 3.80 -4.45
C LEU A 237 6.72 2.66 -3.81
N SER A 238 6.80 2.51 -2.48
CA SER A 238 5.98 1.52 -1.77
C SER A 238 4.52 1.97 -1.71
N LYS A 239 3.66 1.10 -1.16
CA LYS A 239 2.44 1.57 -0.53
C LYS A 239 2.75 2.56 0.61
N PRO A 240 1.83 3.48 0.94
CA PRO A 240 2.01 4.41 2.05
C PRO A 240 2.18 3.66 3.37
N ILE A 241 3.29 3.92 4.05
CA ILE A 241 3.54 3.41 5.40
C ILE A 241 3.06 4.48 6.37
N ILE A 242 1.90 4.24 6.96
CA ILE A 242 1.26 5.16 7.90
C ILE A 242 1.77 4.85 9.30
N SER A 243 2.45 5.81 9.91
CA SER A 243 3.00 5.64 11.26
C SER A 243 1.92 5.85 12.33
N GLN A 244 1.34 7.06 12.43
CA GLN A 244 0.26 7.43 13.36
C GLN A 244 -0.17 8.89 13.13
N LEU A 245 -1.13 9.35 13.95
CA LEU A 245 -1.49 10.77 14.11
C LEU A 245 -0.34 11.58 14.73
N ASN A 246 -0.26 12.86 14.37
CA ASN A 246 0.80 13.80 14.71
C ASN A 246 1.00 13.99 16.22
N ALA A 247 2.07 14.72 16.58
CA ALA A 247 2.41 14.94 17.98
C ALA A 247 1.41 15.86 18.71
N ASN A 248 0.58 16.62 17.97
CA ASN A 248 -0.49 17.46 18.53
C ASN A 248 -1.80 16.68 18.80
N LEU A 249 -1.88 15.39 18.42
CA LEU A 249 -3.08 14.55 18.57
C LEU A 249 -4.33 15.15 17.90
N ALA A 250 -4.15 15.94 16.84
CA ALA A 250 -5.24 16.65 16.19
C ALA A 250 -5.03 16.73 14.67
N SER A 251 -6.03 16.28 13.91
CA SER A 251 -6.07 16.37 12.45
C SER A 251 -6.19 17.82 11.93
N GLY A 252 -6.63 18.75 12.78
CA GLY A 252 -6.74 20.18 12.43
C GLY A 252 -5.40 20.89 12.21
N HIS A 253 -4.27 20.28 12.56
CA HIS A 253 -2.93 20.78 12.20
C HIS A 253 -2.60 20.34 10.78
N ILE A 254 -3.28 20.95 9.81
CA ILE A 254 -3.20 20.52 8.41
C ILE A 254 -1.87 20.93 7.78
N TYR A 255 -1.29 22.07 8.17
CA TYR A 255 -0.02 22.56 7.64
C TYR A 255 1.14 22.02 8.48
N GLY A 256 2.10 21.36 7.87
CA GLY A 256 3.23 20.82 8.61
C GLY A 256 4.11 19.90 7.80
N GLY A 257 5.13 19.39 8.46
CA GLY A 257 6.08 18.43 7.93
C GLY A 257 6.66 17.58 9.06
N TRP A 258 7.24 16.45 8.67
CA TRP A 258 8.04 15.62 9.56
C TRP A 258 9.12 14.92 8.75
N GLY A 259 10.19 14.52 9.41
CA GLY A 259 11.26 13.80 8.74
C GLY A 259 12.47 13.65 9.63
N LYS A 260 13.60 13.41 9.00
CA LYS A 260 14.92 13.34 9.65
C LYS A 260 15.80 14.49 9.20
N ASP A 261 16.89 14.71 9.92
CA ASP A 261 17.98 15.53 9.42
C ASP A 261 18.56 14.88 8.16
N SER A 262 18.69 15.64 7.07
CA SER A 262 19.24 15.16 5.79
C SER A 262 20.77 15.07 5.77
N HIS A 263 21.46 15.65 6.77
CA HIS A 263 22.90 15.53 6.99
C HIS A 263 23.20 15.59 8.49
N PRO A 264 22.83 14.56 9.27
CA PRO A 264 22.90 14.59 10.72
C PRO A 264 24.35 14.75 11.20
N LEU A 265 24.51 15.49 12.30
CA LEU A 265 25.78 15.53 13.02
C LEU A 265 26.04 14.18 13.69
N PRO A 266 27.31 13.82 13.98
CA PRO A 266 27.63 12.61 14.71
C PRO A 266 26.86 12.53 16.04
N GLY A 267 26.13 11.43 16.24
CA GLY A 267 25.28 11.19 17.41
C GLY A 267 23.83 11.67 17.29
N SER A 268 23.42 12.28 16.16
CA SER A 268 22.05 12.68 15.88
C SER A 268 21.43 11.96 14.67
N GLU A 269 21.99 10.84 14.24
CA GLU A 269 21.59 10.11 13.01
C GLU A 269 20.18 9.51 13.09
N THR A 270 19.71 9.24 14.31
CA THR A 270 18.36 8.72 14.57
C THR A 270 17.33 9.81 14.80
N MET A 271 17.72 11.08 14.84
CA MET A 271 16.86 12.19 15.21
C MET A 271 15.74 12.41 14.19
N TYR A 272 14.52 12.60 14.70
CA TYR A 272 13.36 13.00 13.91
C TYR A 272 12.92 14.40 14.31
N TRP A 273 12.37 15.13 13.35
CA TRP A 273 11.75 16.42 13.58
C TRP A 273 10.30 16.42 13.14
N TYR A 274 9.55 17.32 13.75
CA TYR A 274 8.15 17.56 13.44
C TYR A 274 7.80 19.02 13.68
N SER A 275 7.02 19.58 12.77
CA SER A 275 6.39 20.88 12.93
C SER A 275 5.03 20.85 12.24
N ALA A 276 4.01 21.36 12.92
CA ALA A 276 2.72 21.61 12.29
C ALA A 276 2.00 22.76 12.98
N SER A 277 1.05 23.33 12.26
CA SER A 277 0.17 24.41 12.69
C SER A 277 -1.20 24.25 12.03
N THR A 278 -2.19 24.93 12.60
CA THR A 278 -3.53 25.06 12.02
C THR A 278 -3.54 26.07 10.86
N ASP A 279 -2.51 26.91 10.76
CA ASP A 279 -2.28 27.88 9.69
C ASP A 279 -0.95 27.64 8.97
N ALA A 280 -0.66 28.40 7.92
CA ALA A 280 0.60 28.28 7.17
C ALA A 280 1.82 28.85 7.91
N VAL A 281 1.70 29.31 9.16
CA VAL A 281 2.81 29.92 9.91
C VAL A 281 3.63 28.84 10.61
N VAL A 282 4.94 28.85 10.36
CA VAL A 282 5.87 27.96 11.04
C VAL A 282 6.36 28.64 12.30
N ARG A 283 5.83 28.20 13.45
CA ARG A 283 6.23 28.74 14.76
C ARG A 283 7.04 27.76 15.59
N TYR A 284 6.57 26.53 15.71
CA TYR A 284 7.17 25.54 16.58
C TYR A 284 7.88 24.48 15.77
N MET A 285 9.12 24.15 16.15
CA MET A 285 9.87 23.04 15.58
C MET A 285 10.32 22.11 16.69
N SER A 286 9.80 20.89 16.71
CA SER A 286 10.12 19.88 17.73
C SER A 286 11.09 18.85 17.17
N VAL A 287 12.09 18.48 17.98
CA VAL A 287 13.06 17.42 17.68
C VAL A 287 12.96 16.29 18.70
N TYR A 288 13.18 15.07 18.23
CA TYR A 288 13.02 13.81 18.97
C TYR A 288 14.28 12.96 18.74
N SER A 289 14.83 12.34 19.79
CA SER A 289 16.09 11.57 19.67
C SER A 289 16.01 10.41 18.68
N ASP A 290 14.82 9.82 18.55
CA ASP A 290 14.56 8.63 17.77
C ASP A 290 13.08 8.53 17.42
N TYR A 291 12.77 7.58 16.54
CA TYR A 291 11.40 7.31 16.10
C TYR A 291 10.48 6.94 17.27
N TYR A 292 10.95 6.16 18.25
CA TYR A 292 10.11 5.77 19.39
C TYR A 292 9.68 6.99 20.21
N ARG A 293 10.58 7.94 20.48
CA ARG A 293 10.25 9.20 21.16
C ARG A 293 9.30 10.07 20.36
N LEU A 294 9.42 10.11 19.02
CA LEU A 294 8.45 10.77 18.15
C LEU A 294 7.06 10.15 18.32
N ILE A 295 6.98 8.82 18.30
CA ILE A 295 5.71 8.10 18.42
C ILE A 295 5.08 8.31 19.80
N MET A 296 5.90 8.29 20.85
CA MET A 296 5.49 8.57 22.23
C MET A 296 5.28 10.06 22.53
N ARG A 297 5.51 10.96 21.55
CA ARG A 297 5.33 12.43 21.67
C ARG A 297 6.21 13.06 22.74
N GLN A 298 7.37 12.46 22.97
CA GLN A 298 8.36 12.90 23.97
C GLN A 298 9.44 13.71 23.27
N ALA A 299 9.14 14.97 22.97
CA ALA A 299 10.09 15.88 22.33
C ALA A 299 11.32 16.06 23.24
N MET A 300 12.51 15.91 22.64
CA MET A 300 13.76 16.28 23.32
C MET A 300 13.79 17.79 23.53
N LYS A 301 13.38 18.55 22.51
CA LYS A 301 13.30 20.00 22.55
C LYS A 301 12.29 20.52 21.54
N THR A 302 11.60 21.60 21.90
CA THR A 302 10.75 22.37 20.99
C THR A 302 11.30 23.79 20.91
N TYR A 303 11.60 24.22 19.70
CA TYR A 303 12.04 25.58 19.40
C TYR A 303 10.82 26.44 19.08
N ASP A 304 10.64 27.55 19.79
CA ASP A 304 9.67 28.60 19.45
C ASP A 304 10.39 29.68 18.65
N LEU A 305 10.11 29.73 17.34
CA LEU A 305 10.68 30.70 16.41
C LEU A 305 10.20 32.14 16.66
N TYR A 306 9.31 32.37 17.64
CA TYR A 306 8.83 33.71 17.99
C TYR A 306 9.34 34.20 19.36
N ALA A 307 9.96 33.34 20.17
CA ALA A 307 10.20 33.66 21.58
C ALA A 307 11.22 34.78 21.81
N SER A 308 12.32 34.82 21.05
CA SER A 308 13.40 35.81 21.22
C SER A 308 13.40 36.90 20.15
N SER A 309 12.99 36.55 18.93
CA SER A 309 12.79 37.44 17.80
C SER A 309 11.81 36.76 16.86
N ASP A 310 11.21 37.52 15.95
CA ASP A 310 10.27 36.94 14.98
C ASP A 310 11.01 36.22 13.86
N TRP A 311 11.39 34.97 14.11
CA TRP A 311 12.00 34.04 13.17
C TRP A 311 10.97 33.11 12.50
N ARG A 312 9.68 33.42 12.60
CA ARG A 312 8.63 32.54 12.07
C ARG A 312 8.74 32.36 10.56
N GLY A 313 8.43 31.14 10.13
CA GLY A 313 8.35 30.78 8.72
C GLY A 313 6.94 30.90 8.15
N MET A 314 6.83 30.68 6.85
CA MET A 314 5.56 30.64 6.12
C MET A 314 5.57 29.47 5.13
N GLY A 315 4.46 28.74 5.03
CA GLY A 315 4.38 27.51 4.25
C GLY A 315 4.91 26.30 5.03
N ASN A 316 5.15 25.19 4.34
CA ASN A 316 5.43 23.91 5.00
C ASN A 316 6.53 23.08 4.34
N ASN A 317 7.21 23.60 3.32
CA ASN A 317 8.28 22.91 2.59
C ASN A 317 9.65 23.29 3.16
N TYR A 318 9.87 22.90 4.42
CA TYR A 318 11.11 23.12 5.15
C TYR A 318 11.78 21.80 5.48
N ILE A 319 13.09 21.84 5.69
CA ILE A 319 13.90 20.67 6.02
C ILE A 319 14.88 20.99 7.14
N ILE A 320 15.37 19.94 7.81
CA ILE A 320 16.54 20.05 8.66
C ILE A 320 17.73 19.44 7.93
N ARG A 321 18.84 20.17 7.95
CA ARG A 321 20.13 19.72 7.43
C ARG A 321 21.25 20.20 8.34
N ALA A 322 22.08 19.29 8.83
CA ALA A 322 23.21 19.60 9.71
C ALA A 322 22.78 20.45 10.92
N ASN A 323 21.73 20.00 11.62
CA ASN A 323 21.14 20.67 12.79
C ASN A 323 20.70 22.13 12.54
N THR A 324 20.39 22.46 11.28
CA THR A 324 19.90 23.78 10.85
C THR A 324 18.58 23.60 10.11
N LEU A 325 17.58 24.38 10.50
CA LEU A 325 16.28 24.44 9.82
C LEU A 325 16.38 25.38 8.62
N TYR A 326 16.07 24.90 7.42
CA TYR A 326 15.97 25.71 6.20
C TYR A 326 14.50 25.86 5.80
N TYR A 327 14.06 27.09 5.61
CA TYR A 327 12.64 27.40 5.47
C TYR A 327 12.40 28.75 4.78
N GLN A 328 11.17 28.96 4.32
CA GLN A 328 10.71 30.25 3.82
C GLN A 328 10.42 31.18 4.99
N PHE A 329 11.12 32.32 5.04
CA PHE A 329 10.92 33.31 6.08
C PHE A 329 9.62 34.09 5.86
N ALA A 330 8.87 34.34 6.94
CA ALA A 330 7.57 35.00 6.83
C ALA A 330 7.68 36.46 6.41
N ASN A 331 8.63 37.22 6.99
CA ASN A 331 8.79 38.64 6.69
C ASN A 331 10.21 39.16 6.98
N PRO A 332 10.97 39.64 5.97
CA PRO A 332 10.59 39.74 4.56
C PRO A 332 10.61 38.40 3.84
N PHE A 333 9.88 38.29 2.72
CA PHE A 333 9.90 37.12 1.85
C PHE A 333 11.33 36.80 1.39
N SER A 334 11.88 35.71 1.92
CA SER A 334 13.28 35.32 1.74
C SER A 334 13.47 33.85 2.15
N MET A 335 14.62 33.26 1.82
CA MET A 335 15.04 32.01 2.44
C MET A 335 15.67 32.32 3.80
N ALA A 336 15.40 31.50 4.80
CA ALA A 336 16.04 31.58 6.11
C ALA A 336 16.68 30.25 6.50
N LYS A 337 17.73 30.34 7.33
CA LYS A 337 18.30 29.20 8.03
C LYS A 337 18.36 29.51 9.53
N PHE A 338 17.82 28.64 10.36
CA PHE A 338 17.83 28.75 11.82
C PHE A 338 18.72 27.67 12.42
N ASN A 339 19.83 28.09 13.02
CA ASN A 339 20.76 27.18 13.69
C ASN A 339 20.17 26.77 15.05
N MET A 340 19.88 25.49 15.22
CA MET A 340 19.19 24.98 16.40
C MET A 340 20.07 25.01 17.67
N THR A 341 21.40 24.96 17.52
CA THR A 341 22.34 25.07 18.65
C THR A 341 22.40 26.51 19.17
N THR A 342 22.69 27.47 18.29
CA THR A 342 22.85 28.88 18.68
C THR A 342 21.51 29.60 18.83
N GLN A 343 20.43 29.02 18.31
CA GLN A 343 19.08 29.61 18.27
C GLN A 343 19.06 30.99 17.61
N LYS A 344 19.82 31.12 16.52
CA LYS A 344 19.89 32.32 15.70
C LYS A 344 19.49 31.96 14.28
N ALA A 345 18.73 32.86 13.65
CA ALA A 345 18.44 32.77 12.23
C ALA A 345 19.24 33.80 11.44
N GLU A 346 19.50 33.49 10.19
CA GLU A 346 19.84 34.44 9.15
C GLU A 346 18.89 34.24 7.97
N TYR A 347 18.62 35.31 7.22
CA TYR A 347 17.77 35.26 6.04
C TYR A 347 18.44 35.94 4.86
N ARG A 348 18.07 35.51 3.65
CA ARG A 348 18.59 36.06 2.39
C ARG A 348 17.53 36.02 1.30
N VAL A 349 17.42 37.11 0.56
CA VAL A 349 16.50 37.17 -0.59
C VAL A 349 16.97 36.21 -1.69
N VAL A 350 16.04 35.40 -2.19
CA VAL A 350 16.26 34.56 -3.38
C VAL A 350 16.10 35.45 -4.62
N PRO A 351 17.14 35.62 -5.46
CA PRO A 351 17.07 36.50 -6.62
C PRO A 351 15.89 36.17 -7.54
N SER A 352 15.13 37.20 -7.92
CA SER A 352 13.99 37.11 -8.85
C SER A 352 12.82 36.21 -8.43
N ALA A 353 12.86 35.61 -7.23
CA ALA A 353 11.76 34.78 -6.73
C ALA A 353 10.50 35.63 -6.55
N SER A 354 9.37 35.12 -7.07
CA SER A 354 8.06 35.73 -6.91
C SER A 354 7.27 35.03 -5.82
N ASN A 355 6.57 35.81 -5.00
CA ASN A 355 5.66 35.30 -3.97
C ASN A 355 4.25 34.93 -4.51
N ARG A 356 4.06 34.94 -5.84
CA ARG A 356 2.75 34.70 -6.47
C ARG A 356 2.48 33.27 -6.88
N PHE A 357 3.51 32.41 -6.90
CA PHE A 357 3.42 31.06 -7.43
C PHE A 357 3.62 30.03 -6.32
N SER A 358 2.53 29.39 -5.90
CA SER A 358 2.53 28.26 -4.96
C SER A 358 2.39 26.93 -5.70
N TYR A 359 2.55 25.81 -5.01
CA TYR A 359 2.16 24.49 -5.54
C TYR A 359 0.63 24.30 -5.58
N HIS A 360 0.21 23.20 -6.21
CA HIS A 360 -1.19 22.89 -6.48
C HIS A 360 -2.03 22.72 -5.21
N TYR A 361 -1.51 22.02 -4.20
CA TYR A 361 -2.33 21.58 -3.05
C TYR A 361 -2.55 22.64 -1.98
N ALA A 362 -1.64 23.60 -1.84
CA ALA A 362 -1.74 24.61 -0.78
C ALA A 362 -1.13 25.95 -1.20
N PRO A 363 -1.70 27.07 -0.72
CA PRO A 363 -1.08 28.39 -0.85
C PRO A 363 0.20 28.49 0.01
N ASN A 364 0.97 29.57 -0.18
CA ASN A 364 2.15 29.89 0.61
C ASN A 364 3.33 28.90 0.54
N GLN A 365 3.26 27.89 -0.34
CA GLN A 365 4.36 26.97 -0.68
C GLN A 365 5.19 27.53 -1.83
N ILE A 366 5.83 28.67 -1.60
CA ILE A 366 6.53 29.42 -2.65
C ILE A 366 7.98 28.93 -2.79
N LEU A 367 8.75 28.95 -1.70
CA LEU A 367 10.07 28.33 -1.62
C LEU A 367 9.93 26.93 -1.04
N ASP A 368 10.56 25.97 -1.70
CA ASP A 368 10.55 24.57 -1.30
C ASP A 368 11.98 24.06 -1.22
N PHE A 369 12.40 23.70 -0.01
CA PHE A 369 13.76 23.26 0.27
C PHE A 369 13.82 21.75 0.21
N ALA A 370 14.83 21.24 -0.47
CA ALA A 370 15.11 19.81 -0.57
C ALA A 370 16.59 19.55 -0.36
N ALA A 371 16.92 18.37 0.14
CA ALA A 371 18.30 17.94 0.28
C ALA A 371 18.46 16.51 -0.25
N ASP A 372 19.58 16.27 -0.90
CA ASP A 372 19.94 14.96 -1.41
C ASP A 372 21.42 14.66 -1.15
N GLU A 373 21.91 13.57 -1.74
CA GLU A 373 23.30 13.13 -1.65
C GLU A 373 24.30 14.17 -2.17
N SER A 374 23.84 15.12 -3.00
CA SER A 374 24.68 16.11 -3.67
C SER A 374 24.61 17.51 -3.04
N GLY A 375 23.73 17.74 -2.08
CA GLY A 375 23.69 18.97 -1.30
C GLY A 375 22.29 19.53 -1.03
N LEU A 376 22.24 20.84 -0.82
CA LEU A 376 21.04 21.60 -0.51
C LEU A 376 20.49 22.34 -1.73
N TRP A 377 19.16 22.34 -1.85
CA TRP A 377 18.44 22.88 -2.99
C TRP A 377 17.24 23.71 -2.56
N VAL A 378 16.81 24.60 -3.44
CA VAL A 378 15.53 25.31 -3.33
C VAL A 378 14.84 25.38 -4.68
N THR A 379 13.55 25.05 -4.72
CA THR A 379 12.68 25.27 -5.88
C THR A 379 11.77 26.46 -5.62
N TYR A 380 11.58 27.27 -6.67
CA TYR A 380 10.79 28.49 -6.64
C TYR A 380 10.29 28.83 -8.05
N ALA A 381 9.62 29.96 -8.23
CA ALA A 381 9.29 30.47 -9.56
C ALA A 381 9.47 31.99 -9.63
N THR A 382 9.52 32.52 -10.85
CA THR A 382 9.76 33.94 -11.12
C THR A 382 8.70 34.48 -12.07
N GLU A 383 8.47 35.79 -12.06
CA GLU A 383 7.61 36.43 -13.07
C GLU A 383 8.21 36.28 -14.48
N ALA A 384 9.53 36.38 -14.60
CA ALA A 384 10.24 36.23 -15.87
C ALA A 384 10.09 34.83 -16.48
N SER A 385 10.04 33.80 -15.64
CA SER A 385 9.77 32.41 -16.05
C SER A 385 8.28 32.15 -16.30
N LYS A 386 7.40 33.16 -16.14
CA LYS A 386 5.94 33.05 -16.23
C LYS A 386 5.38 31.96 -15.30
N GLY A 387 5.92 31.87 -14.09
CA GLY A 387 5.52 30.87 -13.10
C GLY A 387 6.05 29.46 -13.35
N LYS A 388 6.94 29.27 -14.34
CA LYS A 388 7.67 28.00 -14.49
C LYS A 388 8.66 27.80 -13.35
N LEU A 389 8.79 26.56 -12.91
CA LEU A 389 9.61 26.15 -11.78
C LEU A 389 11.09 26.39 -12.10
N VAL A 390 11.81 26.92 -11.12
CA VAL A 390 13.23 27.21 -11.15
C VAL A 390 13.87 26.47 -9.99
N LEU A 391 14.93 25.71 -10.29
CA LEU A 391 15.74 24.99 -9.31
C LEU A 391 17.00 25.78 -9.01
N GLY A 392 17.32 25.99 -7.74
CA GLY A 392 18.56 26.61 -7.29
C GLY A 392 19.35 25.68 -6.38
N LYS A 393 20.66 25.52 -6.64
CA LYS A 393 21.58 24.85 -5.73
C LYS A 393 22.10 25.87 -4.72
N ILE A 394 21.99 25.56 -3.43
CA ILE A 394 22.45 26.44 -2.35
C ILE A 394 23.88 26.05 -1.97
N ASP A 395 24.75 27.05 -1.88
CA ASP A 395 26.01 26.94 -1.16
C ASP A 395 25.74 27.11 0.33
N GLU A 396 25.92 26.05 1.12
CA GLU A 396 25.54 26.02 2.54
C GLU A 396 26.38 27.00 3.38
N ALA A 397 27.66 27.18 3.02
CA ALA A 397 28.59 28.06 3.74
C ALA A 397 28.30 29.54 3.44
N ALA A 398 28.12 29.89 2.17
CA ALA A 398 27.82 31.26 1.75
C ALA A 398 26.34 31.63 1.93
N PHE A 399 25.48 30.64 2.20
CA PHE A 399 24.02 30.74 2.21
C PHE A 399 23.50 31.53 1.00
N ALA A 400 23.86 31.08 -0.19
CA ALA A 400 23.60 31.76 -1.45
C ALA A 400 23.29 30.77 -2.57
N LEU A 401 22.58 31.21 -3.61
CA LEU A 401 22.44 30.41 -4.82
C LEU A 401 23.78 30.32 -5.56
N LYS A 402 24.27 29.10 -5.76
CA LYS A 402 25.48 28.79 -6.52
C LYS A 402 25.20 28.61 -8.01
N GLN A 403 24.13 27.90 -8.32
CA GLN A 403 23.70 27.56 -9.68
C GLN A 403 22.18 27.53 -9.77
N VAL A 404 21.64 27.87 -10.93
CA VAL A 404 20.19 27.98 -11.17
C VAL A 404 19.85 27.33 -12.51
N TRP A 405 18.76 26.56 -12.52
CA TRP A 405 18.21 25.91 -13.72
C TRP A 405 16.74 26.26 -13.85
N GLN A 406 16.36 26.76 -15.02
CA GLN A 406 14.96 26.99 -15.35
C GLN A 406 14.38 25.74 -16.00
N THR A 407 13.20 25.32 -15.54
CA THR A 407 12.49 24.15 -16.07
C THR A 407 11.34 24.56 -17.01
N SER A 408 10.74 23.58 -17.71
CA SER A 408 9.54 23.80 -18.54
C SER A 408 8.21 23.74 -17.79
N ILE A 409 8.16 23.16 -16.59
CA ILE A 409 6.91 22.87 -15.86
C ILE A 409 6.40 24.09 -15.08
N PHE A 410 5.07 24.25 -15.04
CA PHE A 410 4.41 25.35 -14.33
C PHE A 410 4.23 25.01 -12.85
N LYS A 411 4.82 25.78 -11.93
CA LYS A 411 4.83 25.43 -10.49
C LYS A 411 3.42 25.21 -9.90
N PRO A 412 2.40 26.04 -10.21
CA PRO A 412 1.04 25.80 -9.70
C PRO A 412 0.32 24.55 -10.22
N SER A 413 0.84 23.87 -11.25
CA SER A 413 0.31 22.57 -11.69
C SER A 413 1.04 21.37 -11.07
N VAL A 414 2.04 21.62 -10.22
CA VAL A 414 2.86 20.58 -9.57
C VAL A 414 2.34 20.36 -8.15
N GLY A 415 2.21 19.11 -7.74
CA GLY A 415 1.84 18.71 -6.38
C GLY A 415 2.92 19.11 -5.37
N ASN A 416 4.14 18.62 -5.56
CA ASN A 416 5.35 19.02 -4.83
C ASN A 416 6.60 18.59 -5.62
N THR A 417 7.80 18.91 -5.13
CA THR A 417 9.06 18.43 -5.71
C THR A 417 10.03 17.94 -4.65
N PHE A 418 10.95 17.07 -5.05
CA PHE A 418 12.05 16.64 -4.20
C PHE A 418 13.28 16.32 -5.06
N MET A 419 14.44 16.21 -4.43
CA MET A 419 15.72 15.96 -5.09
C MET A 419 16.24 14.57 -4.73
N VAL A 420 16.79 13.84 -5.70
CA VAL A 420 17.60 12.64 -5.44
C VAL A 420 18.80 12.66 -6.38
N CYS A 421 20.01 12.52 -5.84
CA CYS A 421 21.25 12.43 -6.63
C CYS A 421 21.42 13.52 -7.72
N GLY A 422 21.03 14.76 -7.43
CA GLY A 422 21.09 15.91 -8.34
C GLY A 422 20.02 15.90 -9.43
N VAL A 423 18.99 15.07 -9.30
CA VAL A 423 17.83 15.02 -10.20
C VAL A 423 16.60 15.50 -9.44
N LEU A 424 15.93 16.51 -9.99
CA LEU A 424 14.64 16.98 -9.50
C LEU A 424 13.56 16.01 -9.96
N TYR A 425 12.65 15.64 -9.06
CA TYR A 425 11.44 14.89 -9.35
C TYR A 425 10.23 15.75 -8.98
N ALA A 426 9.26 15.85 -9.88
CA ALA A 426 8.03 16.60 -9.66
C ALA A 426 6.81 15.69 -9.74
N THR A 427 5.86 15.92 -8.83
CA THR A 427 4.65 15.10 -8.69
C THR A 427 3.40 15.82 -9.19
N ARG A 428 2.37 15.06 -9.57
CA ARG A 428 1.02 15.57 -9.83
C ARG A 428 -0.05 14.54 -9.47
N SER A 429 -1.25 15.01 -9.17
CA SER A 429 -2.41 14.16 -8.95
C SER A 429 -2.81 13.47 -10.26
N VAL A 430 -3.05 12.16 -10.20
CA VAL A 430 -3.73 11.41 -11.27
C VAL A 430 -5.23 11.33 -10.97
N ASP A 431 -5.56 10.94 -9.73
CA ASP A 431 -6.92 10.84 -9.22
C ASP A 431 -6.94 11.11 -7.70
N ILE A 432 -8.04 10.79 -7.00
CA ILE A 432 -8.19 11.02 -5.56
C ILE A 432 -7.33 10.11 -4.66
N HIS A 433 -6.82 8.98 -5.18
CA HIS A 433 -6.01 7.98 -4.47
C HIS A 433 -4.60 7.82 -5.05
N THR A 434 -4.34 8.37 -6.24
CA THR A 434 -3.09 8.19 -6.96
C THR A 434 -2.40 9.52 -7.24
N GLU A 435 -1.14 9.60 -6.85
CA GLU A 435 -0.18 10.61 -7.29
C GLU A 435 0.80 9.96 -8.25
N GLU A 436 1.41 10.71 -9.16
CA GLU A 436 2.54 10.20 -9.94
C GLU A 436 3.71 11.16 -9.91
N ILE A 437 4.92 10.62 -9.98
CA ILE A 437 6.07 11.38 -10.42
C ILE A 437 5.98 11.45 -11.95
N PHE A 438 5.75 12.65 -12.47
CA PHE A 438 5.47 12.85 -13.90
C PHE A 438 6.63 13.50 -14.66
N TYR A 439 7.57 14.09 -13.95
CA TYR A 439 8.62 14.91 -14.54
C TYR A 439 9.92 14.82 -13.76
N THR A 440 11.03 14.85 -14.48
CA THR A 440 12.38 14.91 -13.92
C THR A 440 13.26 15.95 -14.61
N TYR A 441 14.17 16.58 -13.85
CA TYR A 441 15.22 17.45 -14.39
C TYR A 441 16.57 17.02 -13.82
N ASP A 442 17.47 16.53 -14.68
CA ASP A 442 18.82 16.15 -14.29
C ASP A 442 19.77 17.36 -14.40
N THR A 443 20.31 17.80 -13.26
CA THR A 443 21.19 18.99 -13.21
C THR A 443 22.56 18.77 -13.82
N HIS A 444 23.03 17.52 -13.91
CA HIS A 444 24.31 17.16 -14.51
C HIS A 444 24.23 17.23 -16.04
N THR A 445 23.18 16.65 -16.61
CA THR A 445 22.98 16.61 -18.06
C THR A 445 22.15 17.78 -18.60
N ARG A 446 21.50 18.54 -17.71
CA ARG A 446 20.55 19.63 -18.01
C ARG A 446 19.40 19.18 -18.91
N LYS A 447 18.97 17.93 -18.73
CA LYS A 447 17.90 17.32 -19.51
C LYS A 447 16.64 17.14 -18.68
N GLU A 448 15.54 17.50 -19.30
CA GLU A 448 14.20 17.27 -18.77
C GLU A 448 13.66 15.96 -19.34
N ARG A 449 12.90 15.20 -18.54
CA ARG A 449 12.17 14.02 -19.01
C ARG A 449 10.80 13.95 -18.37
N TYR A 450 9.80 13.59 -19.17
CA TYR A 450 8.50 13.18 -18.66
C TYR A 450 8.54 11.68 -18.40
N VAL A 451 8.09 11.29 -17.21
CA VAL A 451 8.03 9.92 -16.72
C VAL A 451 6.62 9.66 -16.19
N SER A 452 6.31 8.41 -15.85
CA SER A 452 5.09 8.09 -15.11
C SER A 452 5.43 7.01 -14.11
N ILE A 453 5.58 7.42 -12.85
CA ILE A 453 5.84 6.53 -11.72
C ILE A 453 4.69 6.77 -10.72
N PRO A 454 3.59 6.02 -10.85
CA PRO A 454 2.44 6.18 -9.96
C PRO A 454 2.74 5.64 -8.57
N PHE A 455 2.15 6.27 -7.56
CA PHE A 455 2.15 5.83 -6.18
C PHE A 455 0.84 6.21 -5.49
N GLU A 456 0.43 5.35 -4.56
CA GLU A 456 -0.79 5.54 -3.79
C GLU A 456 -0.58 6.67 -2.78
N LYS A 457 -1.40 7.73 -2.84
CA LYS A 457 -1.41 8.79 -1.82
C LYS A 457 -2.40 8.43 -0.72
N PHE A 458 -2.01 8.69 0.53
CA PHE A 458 -2.81 8.34 1.70
C PHE A 458 -4.18 9.03 1.74
N GLN A 459 -4.28 10.28 1.26
CA GLN A 459 -5.53 11.03 1.12
C GLN A 459 -5.49 11.92 -0.14
N GLU A 460 -6.61 12.56 -0.48
CA GLU A 460 -6.79 13.38 -1.70
C GLU A 460 -5.68 14.43 -1.92
N ARG A 461 -5.17 15.03 -0.84
CA ARG A 461 -4.14 16.08 -0.89
C ARG A 461 -3.13 15.84 0.21
N TYR A 462 -1.90 16.33 0.05
CA TYR A 462 -0.89 16.35 1.10
C TYR A 462 -0.26 17.74 1.17
N MET A 463 0.29 18.09 2.33
CA MET A 463 0.94 19.39 2.51
C MET A 463 2.42 19.28 2.23
N TYR A 464 3.09 18.27 2.75
CA TYR A 464 4.54 18.11 2.64
C TYR A 464 4.91 16.79 1.99
N LEU A 465 5.95 16.82 1.15
CA LEU A 465 6.54 15.65 0.52
C LEU A 465 8.02 15.93 0.26
N ASP A 466 8.92 15.25 0.95
CA ASP A 466 10.37 15.46 0.76
C ASP A 466 11.18 14.16 0.90
N TYR A 467 12.30 14.10 0.21
CA TYR A 467 13.20 12.95 0.22
C TYR A 467 14.29 13.13 1.28
N ASN A 468 14.59 12.07 2.04
CA ASN A 468 15.73 12.07 2.94
C ASN A 468 16.84 11.12 2.45
N PRO A 469 18.06 11.61 2.17
CA PRO A 469 19.16 10.78 1.68
C PRO A 469 19.74 9.83 2.73
N THR A 470 19.48 10.04 4.03
CA THR A 470 20.06 9.22 5.11
C THR A 470 19.42 7.85 5.26
N ASP A 471 18.20 7.68 4.77
CA ASP A 471 17.50 6.41 4.75
C ASP A 471 16.77 6.14 3.43
N GLN A 472 16.94 7.02 2.44
CA GLN A 472 16.37 6.94 1.09
C GLN A 472 14.85 6.76 1.11
N LYS A 473 14.17 7.45 2.03
CA LYS A 473 12.71 7.46 2.13
C LYS A 473 12.14 8.78 1.68
N LEU A 474 10.90 8.71 1.20
CA LEU A 474 10.08 9.87 0.93
C LEU A 474 9.14 10.07 2.12
N TYR A 475 9.21 11.24 2.76
CA TYR A 475 8.39 11.63 3.90
C TYR A 475 7.23 12.50 3.44
N MET A 476 6.02 12.14 3.83
CA MET A 476 4.80 12.86 3.51
C MET A 476 4.08 13.27 4.80
N TYR A 477 3.55 14.49 4.81
CA TYR A 477 2.62 14.95 5.85
C TYR A 477 1.25 15.24 5.26
N ASN A 478 0.22 14.66 5.87
CA ASN A 478 -1.13 14.71 5.35
C ASN A 478 -2.16 14.78 6.49
N ASN A 479 -2.85 15.91 6.65
CA ASN A 479 -3.94 16.11 7.62
C ASN A 479 -3.65 15.55 9.03
N GLY A 480 -2.43 15.80 9.51
CA GLY A 480 -2.00 15.33 10.81
C GLY A 480 -1.46 13.90 10.85
N TYR A 481 -1.19 13.24 9.73
CA TYR A 481 -0.59 11.91 9.69
C TYR A 481 0.85 11.94 9.20
N TYR A 482 1.65 11.09 9.84
CA TYR A 482 3.01 10.77 9.42
C TYR A 482 2.96 9.62 8.42
N VAL A 483 3.30 9.90 7.17
CA VAL A 483 3.32 8.91 6.08
C VAL A 483 4.72 8.86 5.50
N SER A 484 5.21 7.66 5.16
CA SER A 484 6.48 7.49 4.48
C SER A 484 6.38 6.46 3.37
N TYR A 485 7.29 6.56 2.39
CA TYR A 485 7.42 5.63 1.29
C TYR A 485 8.87 5.17 1.18
N HIS A 486 9.04 3.88 0.97
CA HIS A 486 10.30 3.32 0.53
C HIS A 486 10.51 3.66 -0.95
N VAL A 487 11.73 4.11 -1.30
CA VAL A 487 12.08 4.51 -2.67
C VAL A 487 12.98 3.45 -3.29
N TRP A 488 12.51 2.75 -4.32
CA TRP A 488 13.36 1.83 -5.09
C TRP A 488 13.93 2.53 -6.30
N PHE A 489 15.17 2.19 -6.62
CA PHE A 489 15.90 2.73 -7.75
C PHE A 489 16.16 1.66 -8.82
N ASN A 490 16.30 2.08 -10.07
CA ASN A 490 16.70 1.20 -11.16
C ASN A 490 18.16 0.76 -10.97
N GLN A 491 18.42 -0.54 -10.97
CA GLN A 491 19.80 -1.04 -10.98
C GLN A 491 20.46 -0.74 -12.32
N ASN A 492 21.64 -0.12 -12.31
CA ASN A 492 22.46 0.00 -13.50
C ASN A 492 22.90 -1.41 -13.95
N GLN A 493 22.71 -1.73 -15.24
CA GLN A 493 22.96 -3.08 -15.81
C GLN A 493 24.40 -3.61 -15.58
N SER A 494 25.32 -2.77 -15.09
CA SER A 494 26.70 -3.13 -14.75
C SER A 494 26.87 -3.94 -13.45
N ASN A 495 25.83 -4.06 -12.61
CA ASN A 495 25.90 -4.77 -11.31
C ASN A 495 24.85 -5.88 -11.16
N LYS A 496 24.54 -6.65 -12.21
CA LYS A 496 23.96 -7.98 -11.97
C LYS A 496 25.07 -8.88 -11.43
N PRO A 497 25.00 -9.40 -10.19
CA PRO A 497 25.84 -10.53 -9.83
C PRO A 497 25.55 -11.63 -10.85
N GLN A 498 26.59 -12.03 -11.59
CA GLN A 498 26.53 -13.24 -12.39
C GLN A 498 26.27 -14.37 -11.41
N VAL A 499 25.02 -14.86 -11.40
CA VAL A 499 24.72 -16.15 -10.81
C VAL A 499 25.49 -17.14 -11.68
N LEU A 500 26.65 -17.60 -11.21
CA LEU A 500 27.27 -18.79 -11.74
C LEU A 500 26.27 -19.92 -11.49
N ILE A 501 25.63 -20.37 -12.56
CA ILE A 501 24.90 -21.64 -12.61
C ILE A 501 25.91 -22.76 -12.67
#